data_AF-A0A923ZBC7-F1
#
_entry.id   AF-A0A923ZBC7-F1
#
_cell.length_a   1.000
_cell.length_b   1.000
_cell.length_c   1.000
_cell.angle_alpha   90.00
_cell.angle_beta   90.00
_cell.angle_gamma   90.00
#
_symmetry.space_group_name_H-M   'P 1'
#
loop_
_entity.id
_entity.type
_entity.pdbx_description
1 polymer ?
#
loop_
_entity_poly.entity_id
_entity_poly.type
_entity_poly.pdbx_seq_one_letter_code
_entity_poly.pdbx_strand_id
1 'polypeptide(L)'
;MTKTSIKSTTTPKPKSSRAAKAADTAIAVDALNKLRIVVRSAQRHSAWIEKQCGVTGAQLWLMQELHETPGLRVGELAERLAIHQTTTSNMLNGLARRKLLVKKRES
;
A
#
# COMPACT_ATOMS: atom_id res chain seq x y z
N MET A 1 -21.73 59.97 -42.05
CA MET A 1 -20.71 59.91 -40.98
C MET A 1 -21.43 59.77 -39.65
N THR A 2 -21.44 58.59 -39.03
CA THR A 2 -21.56 58.44 -37.56
C THR A 2 -21.06 57.04 -37.21
N LYS A 3 -19.90 56.99 -36.55
CA LYS A 3 -19.36 55.79 -35.90
C LYS A 3 -20.07 55.63 -34.56
N THR A 4 -20.55 54.44 -34.23
CA THR A 4 -20.86 54.09 -32.83
C THR A 4 -20.34 52.70 -32.51
N SER A 5 -19.46 52.69 -31.51
CA SER A 5 -18.65 51.60 -30.99
C SER A 5 -19.50 50.66 -30.11
N ILE A 6 -19.31 49.35 -30.27
CA ILE A 6 -19.89 48.32 -29.39
C ILE A 6 -18.80 47.91 -28.39
N LYS A 7 -19.04 48.19 -27.10
CA LYS A 7 -18.18 47.77 -25.99
C LYS A 7 -18.23 46.25 -25.82
N SER A 8 -17.05 45.63 -25.78
CA SER A 8 -16.82 44.30 -25.24
C SER A 8 -17.06 44.31 -23.72
N THR A 9 -18.08 43.60 -23.26
CA THR A 9 -18.25 43.23 -21.85
C THR A 9 -17.60 41.88 -21.62
N THR A 10 -16.47 41.85 -20.91
CA THR A 10 -15.83 40.62 -20.45
C THR A 10 -16.47 40.18 -19.13
N THR A 11 -17.16 39.04 -19.14
CA THR A 11 -17.77 38.42 -17.95
C THR A 11 -16.68 37.73 -17.10
N PRO A 12 -16.61 37.93 -15.77
CA PRO A 12 -15.62 37.26 -14.93
C PRO A 12 -16.06 35.82 -14.58
N LYS A 13 -15.16 34.85 -14.81
CA LYS A 13 -15.29 33.40 -14.54
C LYS A 13 -15.25 33.11 -13.00
N PRO A 14 -16.00 32.11 -12.47
CA PRO A 14 -16.25 32.01 -11.03
C PRO A 14 -15.02 31.57 -10.23
N LYS A 15 -14.70 32.32 -9.17
CA LYS A 15 -13.58 32.07 -8.24
C LYS A 15 -13.85 30.95 -7.21
N SER A 16 -15.09 30.50 -7.06
CA SER A 16 -15.49 29.59 -5.97
C SER A 16 -15.08 28.13 -6.17
N SER A 17 -15.11 27.60 -7.39
CA SER A 17 -14.82 26.17 -7.64
C SER A 17 -13.35 25.80 -7.46
N ARG A 18 -12.44 26.76 -7.69
CA ARG A 18 -10.99 26.56 -7.54
C ARG A 18 -10.56 26.54 -6.07
N ALA A 19 -11.22 27.32 -5.22
CA ALA A 19 -10.95 27.35 -3.78
C ALA A 19 -11.39 26.05 -3.09
N ALA A 20 -12.57 25.51 -3.44
CA ALA A 20 -13.04 24.22 -2.94
C ALA A 20 -12.09 23.08 -3.33
N LYS A 21 -11.68 23.01 -4.60
CA LYS A 21 -10.73 21.99 -5.08
C LYS A 21 -9.36 22.07 -4.40
N ALA A 22 -8.90 23.28 -4.08
CA ALA A 22 -7.64 23.48 -3.35
C ALA A 22 -7.74 22.98 -1.91
N ALA A 23 -8.88 23.20 -1.24
CA ALA A 23 -9.14 22.69 0.11
C ALA A 23 -9.20 21.15 0.14
N ASP A 24 -9.88 20.52 -0.82
CA ASP A 24 -9.94 19.05 -0.92
C ASP A 24 -8.56 18.44 -1.14
N THR A 25 -7.74 19.08 -1.97
CA THR A 25 -6.35 18.64 -2.21
C THR A 25 -5.51 18.75 -0.93
N ALA A 26 -5.68 19.82 -0.14
CA ALA A 26 -4.97 19.98 1.13
C ALA A 26 -5.35 18.88 2.13
N ILE A 27 -6.63 18.51 2.22
CA ILE A 27 -7.10 17.42 3.07
C ILE A 27 -6.52 16.07 2.62
N ALA A 28 -6.53 15.79 1.31
CA ALA A 28 -5.94 14.56 0.76
C ALA A 28 -4.44 14.47 1.05
N VAL A 29 -3.70 15.57 0.91
CA VAL A 29 -2.27 15.62 1.23
C VAL A 29 -2.02 15.43 2.72
N ASP A 30 -2.83 16.02 3.60
CA ASP A 30 -2.72 15.80 5.05
C ASP A 30 -2.99 14.33 5.43
N ALA A 31 -4.00 13.71 4.82
CA ALA A 31 -4.28 12.28 5.00
C ALA A 31 -3.10 11.39 4.57
N LEU A 32 -2.47 11.68 3.41
CA LEU A 32 -1.27 10.97 2.96
C LEU A 32 -0.07 11.18 3.89
N ASN A 33 0.09 12.39 4.45
CA ASN A 33 1.12 12.67 5.43
C ASN A 33 0.92 11.85 6.71
N LYS A 34 -0.31 11.79 7.23
CA LYS A 34 -0.66 10.97 8.40
C LYS A 34 -0.47 9.47 8.11
N LEU A 35 -0.92 8.99 6.95
CA LEU A 35 -0.70 7.61 6.51
C LEU A 35 0.79 7.27 6.48
N ARG A 36 1.62 8.18 5.94
CA ARG A 36 3.08 7.99 5.89
C ARG A 36 3.67 7.83 7.29
N ILE A 37 3.21 8.60 8.28
CA ILE A 37 3.68 8.47 9.67
C ILE A 37 3.32 7.09 10.24
N VAL A 38 2.09 6.63 10.04
CA VAL A 38 1.63 5.32 10.49
C VAL A 38 2.44 4.20 9.84
N VAL A 39 2.57 4.22 8.52
CA VAL A 39 3.33 3.19 7.77
C VAL A 39 4.79 3.13 8.21
N ARG A 40 5.45 4.28 8.40
CA ARG A 40 6.85 4.30 8.86
C ARG A 40 7.01 3.79 10.29
N SER A 41 6.03 4.07 11.16
CA SER A 41 6.03 3.58 12.54
C SER A 41 5.86 2.07 12.58
N ALA A 42 4.92 1.53 11.80
CA ALA A 42 4.73 0.09 11.64
C ALA A 42 5.97 -0.60 11.06
N GLN A 43 6.60 -0.02 10.03
CA GLN A 43 7.85 -0.54 9.44
C GLN A 43 8.98 -0.58 10.46
N ARG A 44 9.17 0.49 11.25
CA ARG A 44 10.21 0.52 12.29
C ARG A 44 9.97 -0.54 13.36
N HIS A 45 8.73 -0.72 13.79
CA HIS A 45 8.37 -1.74 14.76
C HIS A 45 8.59 -3.16 14.19
N SER A 46 8.18 -3.41 12.94
CA SER A 46 8.43 -4.68 12.26
C SER A 46 9.93 -4.97 12.14
N ALA A 47 10.76 -3.98 11.81
CA ALA A 47 12.21 -4.15 11.73
C ALA A 47 12.83 -4.44 13.11
N TRP A 48 12.29 -3.83 14.17
CA TRP A 48 12.69 -4.14 15.54
C TRP A 48 12.33 -5.58 15.93
N ILE A 49 11.10 -6.04 15.64
CA ILE A 49 10.67 -7.42 15.86
C ILE A 49 11.56 -8.39 15.07
N GLU A 50 11.85 -8.09 13.81
CA GLU A 50 12.71 -8.91 12.98
C GLU A 50 14.11 -9.06 13.60
N LYS A 51 14.66 -7.98 14.17
CA LYS A 51 15.94 -8.05 14.87
C LYS A 51 15.89 -8.96 16.11
N GLN A 52 14.76 -9.04 16.81
CA GLN A 52 14.62 -9.85 18.02
C GLN A 52 14.28 -11.32 17.71
N CYS A 53 13.32 -11.56 16.81
CA CYS A 53 12.76 -12.88 16.53
C CYS A 53 13.34 -13.53 15.26
N GLY A 54 14.12 -12.76 14.48
CA GLY A 54 14.69 -13.16 13.20
C GLY A 54 13.68 -13.29 12.06
N VAL A 55 12.38 -13.07 12.28
CA VAL A 55 11.31 -13.17 11.26
C VAL A 55 10.75 -11.79 10.93
N THR A 56 10.53 -11.52 9.63
CA THR A 56 9.91 -10.27 9.19
C THR A 56 8.40 -10.28 9.46
N GLY A 57 7.76 -9.11 9.52
CA GLY A 57 6.30 -9.03 9.67
C GLY A 57 5.54 -9.74 8.53
N ALA A 58 6.06 -9.65 7.30
CA ALA A 58 5.47 -10.35 6.15
C ALA A 58 5.62 -11.88 6.27
N GLN A 59 6.75 -12.37 6.79
CA GLN A 59 6.95 -13.79 7.08
C GLN A 59 6.02 -14.28 8.19
N LEU A 60 5.79 -13.47 9.23
CA LEU A 60 4.87 -13.80 10.31
C LEU A 60 3.42 -13.90 9.79
N TRP A 61 2.99 -12.92 8.98
CA TRP A 61 1.66 -12.95 8.37
C TRP A 61 1.49 -14.16 7.46
N LEU A 62 2.50 -14.48 6.65
CA LEU A 62 2.52 -15.70 5.85
C LEU A 62 2.34 -16.96 6.71
N MET A 63 3.05 -17.05 7.84
CA MET A 63 2.93 -18.20 8.75
C MET A 63 1.54 -18.28 9.39
N GLN A 64 0.94 -17.13 9.73
CA GLN A 64 -0.45 -17.07 10.21
C GLN A 64 -1.42 -17.58 9.14
N GLU A 65 -1.27 -17.15 7.89
CA GLU A 65 -2.13 -17.59 6.79
C GLU A 65 -2.03 -19.11 6.56
N LEU A 66 -0.82 -19.67 6.63
CA LEU A 66 -0.61 -21.12 6.56
C LEU A 66 -1.13 -21.87 7.79
N HIS A 67 -1.15 -21.22 8.96
CA HIS A 67 -1.72 -21.79 10.17
C HIS A 67 -3.24 -21.86 10.08
N GLU A 68 -3.88 -20.79 9.60
CA GLU A 68 -5.34 -20.69 9.42
C GLU A 68 -5.82 -21.58 8.26
N THR A 69 -5.06 -21.65 7.17
CA THR A 69 -5.37 -22.51 6.02
C THR A 69 -4.15 -23.38 5.65
N PRO A 70 -4.01 -24.58 6.25
CA PRO A 70 -2.94 -25.49 5.90
C PRO A 70 -3.04 -25.99 4.46
N GLY A 71 -1.88 -26.23 3.82
CA GLY A 71 -1.82 -26.84 2.49
C GLY A 71 -1.95 -25.87 1.31
N LEU A 72 -1.97 -24.55 1.55
CA LEU A 72 -2.02 -23.54 0.48
C LEU A 72 -0.88 -23.71 -0.54
N ARG A 73 -1.23 -23.57 -1.81
CA ARG A 73 -0.26 -23.46 -2.89
C ARG A 73 0.40 -22.08 -2.86
N VAL A 74 1.60 -21.99 -3.43
CA VAL A 74 2.36 -20.72 -3.46
C VAL A 74 1.59 -19.61 -4.17
N GLY A 75 0.83 -19.94 -5.22
CA GLY A 75 -0.01 -18.98 -5.95
C GLY A 75 -1.14 -18.44 -5.08
N GLU A 76 -1.89 -19.31 -4.42
CA GLU A 76 -2.99 -18.94 -3.51
C GLU A 76 -2.49 -18.07 -2.36
N LEU A 77 -1.35 -18.44 -1.77
CA LEU A 77 -0.73 -17.64 -0.71
C LEU A 77 -0.28 -16.26 -1.20
N ALA A 78 0.19 -16.16 -2.45
CA ALA A 78 0.57 -14.89 -3.06
C ALA A 78 -0.64 -13.96 -3.27
N GLU A 79 -1.78 -14.52 -3.71
CA GLU A 79 -3.04 -13.80 -3.85
C GLU A 79 -3.55 -13.27 -2.50
N ARG A 80 -3.57 -14.12 -1.47
CA ARG A 80 -4.01 -13.73 -0.11
C ARG A 80 -3.13 -12.65 0.51
N LEU A 81 -1.82 -12.73 0.29
CA LEU A 81 -0.87 -11.73 0.76
C LEU A 81 -0.85 -10.45 -0.10
N ALA A 82 -1.55 -10.44 -1.24
CA ALA A 82 -1.49 -9.38 -2.25
C ALA A 82 -0.04 -9.05 -2.70
N ILE A 83 0.80 -10.07 -2.84
CA ILE A 83 2.23 -9.96 -3.17
C ILE A 83 2.54 -10.86 -4.37
N HIS A 84 3.51 -10.44 -5.20
CA HIS A 84 3.93 -11.24 -6.36
C HIS A 84 4.46 -12.63 -5.95
N GLN A 85 4.09 -13.66 -6.72
CA GLN A 85 4.43 -15.06 -6.44
C GLN A 85 5.92 -15.30 -6.20
N THR A 86 6.81 -14.63 -6.94
CA THR A 86 8.27 -14.73 -6.75
C THR A 86 8.69 -14.32 -5.35
N THR A 87 8.15 -13.22 -4.83
CA THR A 87 8.43 -12.71 -3.49
C THR A 87 7.91 -13.68 -2.43
N THR A 88 6.69 -14.21 -2.61
CA THR A 88 6.10 -15.25 -1.75
C THR A 88 6.95 -16.51 -1.71
N SER A 89 7.39 -17.01 -2.87
CA SER A 89 8.26 -18.18 -2.98
C SER A 89 9.60 -17.96 -2.27
N ASN A 90 10.21 -16.78 -2.43
CA ASN A 90 11.45 -16.43 -1.76
C ASN A 90 11.28 -16.39 -0.23
N MET A 91 10.19 -15.82 0.27
CA MET A 91 9.87 -15.81 1.70
C MET A 91 9.70 -17.23 2.24
N LEU A 92 8.94 -18.08 1.54
CA LEU A 92 8.76 -19.49 1.91
C LEU A 92 10.10 -20.24 1.96
N ASN A 93 10.97 -20.03 0.98
CA ASN A 93 12.30 -20.66 0.95
C ASN A 93 13.17 -20.17 2.12
N GLY A 94 13.10 -18.89 2.47
CA GLY A 94 13.77 -18.33 3.64
C GLY A 94 13.33 -18.99 4.95
N LEU A 95 12.02 -19.17 5.13
CA LEU A 95 11.45 -19.82 6.31
C LEU A 95 11.74 -21.33 6.36
N ALA A 96 11.69 -22.02 5.21
CA ALA A 96 12.04 -23.44 5.10
C ALA A 96 13.49 -23.71 5.51
N ARG A 97 14.43 -22.87 5.05
CA ARG A 97 15.86 -22.98 5.43
C ARG A 97 16.08 -22.84 6.93
N ARG A 98 15.22 -22.06 7.61
CA ARG A 98 15.25 -21.87 9.06
C ARG A 98 14.46 -22.94 9.82
N LYS A 99 13.94 -23.96 9.13
CA LYS A 99 13.11 -25.04 9.70
C LYS A 99 11.84 -24.54 10.39
N LEU A 100 11.34 -23.36 9.98
CA LEU A 100 10.10 -22.78 10.49
C LEU A 100 8.85 -23.24 9.70
N LEU A 101 9.06 -23.87 8.54
CA LEU A 101 8.00 -24.51 7.77
C LEU A 101 8.55 -25.70 6.97
N VAL A 102 7.65 -26.59 6.55
CA VAL A 102 7.96 -27.73 5.68
C VAL A 102 7.20 -27.58 4.37
N LYS A 103 7.92 -27.61 3.24
CA LYS A 103 7.30 -27.64 1.91
C LYS A 103 7.08 -29.09 1.51
N LYS A 104 5.82 -29.47 1.28
CA LYS A 104 5.49 -30.75 0.67
C LYS A 104 5.43 -30.56 -0.85
N ARG A 105 6.08 -31.44 -1.60
CA ARG A 105 5.82 -31.59 -3.03
C ARG A 105 4.78 -32.68 -3.19
N GLU A 106 3.68 -32.37 -3.84
CA GLU A 106 2.78 -33.40 -4.32
C GLU A 106 3.42 -34.02 -5.56
N SER A 107 3.58 -35.35 -5.51
CA SER A 107 4.05 -36.20 -6.60
C SER A 107 2.88 -36.57 -7.51
#